data_AF-A0A928F8P8-F1
#
_entry.id   AF-A0A928F8P8-F1
#
_cell.length_a   1.000
_cell.length_b   1.000
_cell.length_c   1.000
_cell.angle_alpha   90.00
_cell.angle_beta   90.00
_cell.angle_gamma   90.00
#
_symmetry.space_group_name_H-M   'P 1'
#
loop_
_entity.id
_entity.type
_entity.pdbx_description
1 polymer ?
#
loop_
_entity_poly.entity_id
_entity_poly.type
_entity_poly.pdbx_seq_one_letter_code
_entity_poly.pdbx_strand_id
1 'polypeptide(L)'
;MRINCTRSKMGVDSIMASLFRFFNILSKKSVNVNAICFEILKNIIFCCCSAVWPRVTMNVQLYGKEQIFPMQHLADLITAAVKKEGIDLIGFAGRDRFAGVDPQHNPFSIFPEGKTVIMLGKRVCRGTLRGVEEGTNFGDYRMFGCNWLEDEFLALACYNLTRVLEDEGWEACPLFPNDPANAPQGVPVADGRPAPNVYPDFDYAAVACGLGEIGFSGLFMSPQFGSRQRFHMVITDAELPATPIFEGHVCTGCGKCAAACPFGAIDPAYTKEIEICGKKMTVADVDFEACNSCKNGACPNRLSRAGKPDRMAALCNRTCVASLEEAGVLGNKFENAFRKREAWVIGPKKIGRR
;
A
#
# COMPACT_ATOMS: atom_id res chain seq x y z
N MET A 1 -11.49 -25.66 -49.71
CA MET A 1 -10.57 -26.81 -49.77
C MET A 1 -11.26 -27.97 -49.06
N ARG A 2 -11.67 -29.04 -49.76
CA ARG A 2 -12.25 -30.24 -49.10
C ARG A 2 -11.10 -31.12 -48.63
N ILE A 3 -11.03 -31.40 -47.33
CA ILE A 3 -10.04 -32.32 -46.75
C ILE A 3 -10.72 -33.67 -46.59
N ASN A 4 -10.34 -34.65 -47.41
CA ASN A 4 -10.70 -36.06 -47.21
C ASN A 4 -9.75 -36.63 -46.14
N CYS A 5 -10.29 -37.02 -44.99
CA CYS A 5 -9.52 -37.67 -43.94
C CYS A 5 -9.65 -39.20 -44.09
N THR A 6 -8.69 -39.84 -44.76
CA THR A 6 -8.53 -41.30 -44.70
C THR A 6 -7.97 -41.69 -43.33
N ARG A 7 -8.54 -42.75 -42.73
CA ARG A 7 -8.13 -43.29 -41.42
C ARG A 7 -6.65 -43.71 -41.45
N SER A 8 -5.78 -42.87 -40.92
CA SER A 8 -4.48 -43.30 -40.40
C SER A 8 -4.38 -42.82 -38.94
N LYS A 9 -3.91 -43.71 -38.06
CA LYS A 9 -3.65 -43.40 -36.64
C LYS A 9 -2.47 -42.43 -36.57
N MET A 10 -2.71 -41.14 -36.73
CA MET A 10 -1.76 -40.11 -36.32
C MET A 10 -2.11 -39.70 -34.88
N GLY A 11 -1.16 -39.88 -33.97
CA GLY A 11 -1.30 -39.47 -32.58
C GLY A 11 -1.51 -37.96 -32.44
N VAL A 12 -2.23 -37.55 -31.40
CA VAL A 12 -2.63 -36.17 -31.08
C VAL A 12 -1.45 -35.19 -31.15
N ASP A 13 -0.26 -35.65 -30.79
CA ASP A 13 0.98 -34.85 -30.81
C ASP A 13 1.41 -34.40 -32.22
N SER A 14 1.13 -35.21 -33.25
CA SER A 14 1.47 -34.88 -34.64
C SER A 14 0.54 -33.81 -35.23
N ILE A 15 -0.73 -33.79 -34.79
CA ILE A 15 -1.72 -32.78 -35.16
C ILE A 15 -1.38 -31.45 -34.49
N MET A 16 -1.03 -31.48 -33.20
CA MET A 16 -0.63 -30.29 -32.44
C MET A 16 0.67 -29.68 -32.98
N ALA A 17 1.65 -30.48 -33.36
CA ALA A 17 2.91 -30.00 -33.96
C ALA A 17 2.69 -29.33 -35.33
N SER A 18 1.74 -29.84 -36.14
CA SER A 18 1.39 -29.26 -37.43
C SER A 18 0.61 -27.96 -37.28
N LEU A 19 -0.30 -27.87 -36.30
CA LEU A 19 -1.01 -26.63 -35.94
C LEU A 19 -0.04 -25.56 -35.44
N PHE A 20 0.93 -25.91 -34.60
CA PHE A 20 1.94 -24.96 -34.10
C PHE A 20 2.81 -24.36 -35.22
N ARG A 21 3.20 -25.17 -36.22
CA ARG A 21 3.91 -24.66 -37.41
C ARG A 21 3.02 -23.75 -38.25
N PHE A 22 1.73 -24.05 -38.38
CA PHE A 22 0.77 -23.23 -39.11
C PHE A 22 0.54 -21.87 -38.43
N PHE A 23 0.42 -21.85 -37.10
CA PHE A 23 0.29 -20.62 -36.30
C PHE A 23 1.54 -19.72 -36.39
N ASN A 24 2.73 -20.32 -36.39
CA ASN A 24 3.98 -19.57 -36.56
C ASN A 24 4.13 -18.92 -37.95
N ILE A 25 3.53 -19.50 -38.99
CA ILE A 25 3.53 -18.93 -40.34
C ILE A 25 2.53 -17.77 -40.46
N LEU A 26 1.37 -17.85 -39.79
CA LEU A 26 0.33 -16.81 -39.80
C LEU A 26 0.70 -15.59 -38.96
N SER A 27 1.39 -15.78 -37.82
CA SER A 27 1.91 -14.70 -36.97
C SER A 27 2.87 -13.75 -37.72
N LYS A 28 3.65 -14.27 -38.67
CA LYS A 28 4.62 -13.47 -39.45
C LYS A 28 4.00 -12.63 -40.59
N LYS A 29 2.69 -12.69 -40.81
CA LYS A 29 2.01 -12.03 -41.96
C LYS A 29 0.95 -10.99 -41.59
N SER A 30 0.89 -10.52 -40.35
CA SER A 30 -0.01 -9.42 -39.94
C SER A 30 -1.51 -9.68 -40.21
N VAL A 31 -1.96 -10.93 -40.09
CA VAL A 31 -3.38 -11.29 -40.27
C VAL A 31 -4.03 -11.44 -38.88
N ASN A 32 -5.21 -10.85 -38.67
CA ASN A 32 -5.95 -10.93 -37.40
C ASN A 32 -6.33 -12.39 -37.05
N VAL A 33 -5.58 -12.97 -36.11
CA VAL A 33 -5.60 -14.41 -35.79
C VAL A 33 -6.86 -14.83 -35.01
N ASN A 34 -7.51 -13.90 -34.32
CA ASN A 34 -8.60 -14.23 -33.38
C ASN A 34 -9.89 -14.69 -34.06
N ALA A 35 -10.21 -14.18 -35.26
CA ALA A 35 -11.42 -14.57 -35.99
C ALA A 35 -11.29 -15.94 -36.70
N ILE A 36 -10.08 -16.29 -37.15
CA ILE A 36 -9.81 -17.55 -37.88
C ILE A 36 -9.63 -18.71 -36.88
N CYS A 37 -9.03 -18.46 -35.71
CA CYS A 37 -8.92 -19.44 -34.64
C CYS A 37 -10.27 -20.01 -34.21
N PHE A 38 -11.28 -19.14 -34.05
CA PHE A 38 -12.57 -19.52 -33.49
C PHE A 38 -13.32 -20.52 -34.38
N GLU A 39 -13.27 -20.33 -35.70
CA GLU A 39 -14.04 -21.14 -36.64
C GLU A 39 -13.33 -22.44 -37.06
N ILE A 40 -12.00 -22.46 -36.95
CA ILE A 40 -11.22 -23.71 -37.10
C ILE A 40 -11.35 -24.58 -35.83
N LEU A 41 -11.32 -23.99 -34.62
CA LEU A 41 -11.53 -24.73 -33.36
C LEU A 41 -12.94 -25.33 -33.27
N LYS A 42 -13.99 -24.59 -33.68
CA LYS A 42 -15.34 -25.15 -33.76
C LYS A 42 -15.40 -26.39 -34.64
N ASN A 43 -14.79 -26.36 -35.83
CA ASN A 43 -14.84 -27.49 -36.77
C ASN A 43 -13.98 -28.69 -36.33
N ILE A 44 -12.84 -28.46 -35.67
CA ILE A 44 -11.97 -29.53 -35.16
C ILE A 44 -12.62 -30.23 -33.94
N ILE A 45 -13.22 -29.48 -33.02
CA ILE A 45 -13.92 -30.03 -31.85
C ILE A 45 -15.18 -30.80 -32.27
N PHE A 46 -15.92 -30.32 -33.27
CA PHE A 46 -17.13 -30.99 -33.77
C PHE A 46 -16.81 -32.32 -34.50
N CYS A 47 -15.64 -32.44 -35.12
CA CYS A 47 -15.23 -33.65 -35.83
C CYS A 47 -14.73 -34.76 -34.87
N CYS A 48 -14.23 -34.42 -33.67
CA CYS A 48 -13.74 -35.40 -32.70
C CYS A 48 -14.80 -35.94 -31.73
N CYS A 49 -15.92 -35.25 -31.52
CA CYS A 49 -16.92 -35.62 -30.50
C CYS A 49 -18.06 -36.54 -30.97
N SER A 50 -18.06 -37.05 -32.20
CA SER A 50 -19.15 -37.89 -32.71
C SER A 50 -18.87 -39.40 -32.70
N ALA A 51 -17.77 -39.87 -32.10
CA ALA A 51 -17.41 -41.30 -32.14
C ALA A 51 -17.33 -42.05 -30.80
N VAL A 52 -17.32 -41.39 -29.64
CA VAL A 52 -17.30 -42.07 -28.34
C VAL A 52 -17.96 -41.14 -27.32
N TRP A 53 -18.78 -41.68 -26.42
CA TRP A 53 -19.41 -41.09 -25.22
C TRP A 53 -20.96 -41.01 -25.27
N PRO A 54 -21.67 -41.65 -24.32
CA PRO A 54 -23.12 -41.55 -24.22
C PRO A 54 -23.54 -40.19 -23.62
N ARG A 55 -24.69 -39.70 -24.09
CA ARG A 55 -25.44 -38.51 -23.68
C ARG A 55 -25.02 -37.88 -22.34
N VAL A 56 -24.22 -36.83 -22.43
CA VAL A 56 -24.22 -35.74 -21.44
C VAL A 56 -24.87 -34.54 -22.13
N THR A 57 -26.13 -34.26 -21.81
CA THR A 57 -26.77 -33.00 -22.18
C THR A 57 -26.11 -31.88 -21.38
N MET A 58 -25.02 -31.33 -21.91
CA MET A 58 -24.49 -30.05 -21.45
C MET A 58 -25.33 -28.94 -22.07
N ASN A 59 -26.27 -28.41 -21.31
CA ASN A 59 -26.92 -27.14 -21.61
C ASN A 59 -25.85 -26.04 -21.53
N VAL A 60 -25.15 -25.79 -22.63
CA VAL A 60 -24.36 -24.57 -22.79
C VAL A 60 -25.32 -23.48 -23.21
N GLN A 61 -25.90 -22.83 -22.21
CA GLN A 61 -26.59 -21.56 -22.36
C GLN A 61 -25.51 -20.56 -22.81
N LEU A 62 -25.53 -20.18 -24.08
CA LEU A 62 -24.65 -19.14 -24.62
C LEU A 62 -25.06 -17.81 -23.98
N TYR A 63 -24.46 -17.49 -22.83
CA TYR A 63 -24.52 -16.15 -22.28
C TYR A 63 -23.66 -15.25 -23.18
N GLY A 64 -24.31 -14.25 -23.78
CA GLY A 64 -23.69 -13.26 -24.64
C GLY A 64 -22.62 -12.45 -23.89
N LYS A 65 -21.71 -11.85 -24.66
CA LYS A 65 -20.75 -10.80 -24.26
C LYS A 65 -20.58 -10.69 -22.75
N GLU A 66 -19.56 -11.37 -22.20
CA GLU A 66 -19.09 -11.05 -20.86
C GLU A 66 -18.68 -9.56 -20.85
N GLN A 67 -19.61 -8.71 -20.40
CA GLN A 67 -19.29 -7.51 -19.69
C GLN A 67 -18.55 -7.97 -18.44
N ILE A 68 -17.24 -8.14 -18.53
CA ILE A 68 -16.40 -8.10 -17.34
C ILE A 68 -16.65 -6.70 -16.78
N PHE A 69 -17.30 -6.62 -15.63
CA PHE A 69 -17.60 -5.36 -14.97
C PHE A 69 -16.31 -4.52 -14.95
N PRO A 70 -16.30 -3.28 -15.49
CA PRO A 70 -15.06 -2.52 -15.67
C PRO A 70 -14.28 -2.37 -14.35
N MET A 71 -15.00 -2.31 -13.23
CA MET A 71 -14.39 -2.23 -11.90
C MET A 71 -13.76 -3.53 -11.40
N GLN A 72 -14.29 -4.71 -11.75
CA GLN A 72 -13.68 -5.98 -11.33
C GLN A 72 -12.36 -6.20 -12.09
N HIS A 73 -12.36 -5.91 -13.39
CA HIS A 73 -11.13 -5.97 -14.19
C HIS A 73 -10.04 -5.06 -13.62
N LEU A 74 -10.39 -3.81 -13.34
CA LEU A 74 -9.48 -2.83 -12.77
C LEU A 74 -8.95 -3.29 -11.39
N ALA A 75 -9.82 -3.82 -10.52
CA ALA A 75 -9.42 -4.34 -9.23
C ALA A 75 -8.42 -5.51 -9.35
N ASP A 76 -8.61 -6.39 -10.33
CA ASP A 76 -7.70 -7.51 -10.60
C ASP A 76 -6.33 -7.01 -11.10
N LEU A 77 -6.31 -6.00 -11.97
CA LEU A 77 -5.10 -5.36 -12.46
C LEU A 77 -4.33 -4.64 -11.36
N ILE A 78 -5.03 -3.86 -10.52
CA ILE A 78 -4.45 -3.21 -9.33
C ILE A 78 -3.83 -4.28 -8.42
N THR A 79 -4.56 -5.37 -8.15
CA THR A 79 -4.09 -6.47 -7.31
C THR A 79 -2.83 -7.14 -7.88
N ALA A 80 -2.80 -7.37 -9.20
CA ALA A 80 -1.65 -7.94 -9.89
C ALA A 80 -0.43 -7.00 -9.83
N ALA A 81 -0.65 -5.70 -10.06
CA ALA A 81 0.39 -4.67 -10.02
C ALA A 81 1.00 -4.57 -8.61
N VAL A 82 0.18 -4.43 -7.58
CA VAL A 82 0.68 -4.24 -6.21
C VAL A 82 1.42 -5.49 -5.70
N LYS A 83 0.98 -6.69 -6.11
CA LYS A 83 1.69 -7.94 -5.81
C LYS A 83 3.05 -8.00 -6.51
N LYS A 84 3.12 -7.60 -7.78
CA LYS A 84 4.37 -7.55 -8.57
C LYS A 84 5.38 -6.59 -7.96
N GLU A 85 4.93 -5.43 -7.49
CA GLU A 85 5.77 -4.40 -6.86
C GLU A 85 6.09 -4.70 -5.37
N GLY A 86 5.51 -5.76 -4.82
CA GLY A 86 5.68 -6.16 -3.42
C GLY A 86 5.14 -5.14 -2.43
N ILE A 87 4.02 -4.49 -2.75
CA ILE A 87 3.27 -3.66 -1.81
C ILE A 87 2.65 -4.55 -0.74
N ASP A 88 2.78 -4.14 0.52
CA ASP A 88 2.41 -4.95 1.68
C ASP A 88 1.05 -4.58 2.26
N LEU A 89 0.61 -3.34 2.04
CA LEU A 89 -0.70 -2.82 2.46
C LEU A 89 -1.30 -2.04 1.30
N ILE A 90 -2.59 -2.25 1.03
CA ILE A 90 -3.35 -1.45 0.08
C ILE A 90 -4.73 -1.15 0.65
N GLY A 91 -5.20 0.09 0.49
CA GLY A 91 -6.51 0.51 0.97
C GLY A 91 -7.08 1.63 0.13
N PHE A 92 -8.41 1.69 0.08
CA PHE A 92 -9.16 2.59 -0.78
C PHE A 92 -10.07 3.49 0.05
N ALA A 93 -10.13 4.77 -0.28
CA ALA A 93 -11.03 5.72 0.36
C ALA A 93 -11.68 6.63 -0.68
N GLY A 94 -13.01 6.70 -0.66
CA GLY A 94 -13.77 7.63 -1.47
C GLY A 94 -13.62 9.07 -0.99
N ARG A 95 -13.95 10.02 -1.86
CA ARG A 95 -13.96 11.47 -1.57
C ARG A 95 -14.75 11.84 -0.31
N ASP A 96 -15.83 11.14 -0.02
CA ASP A 96 -16.68 11.38 1.15
C ASP A 96 -15.88 11.34 2.47
N ARG A 97 -14.85 10.49 2.55
CA ARG A 97 -13.97 10.36 3.73
C ARG A 97 -13.02 11.54 3.94
N PHE A 98 -12.98 12.48 3.00
CA PHE A 98 -12.14 13.68 3.05
C PHE A 98 -12.97 14.97 3.04
N ALA A 99 -14.30 14.91 3.05
CA ALA A 99 -15.17 16.09 2.91
C ALA A 99 -14.95 17.17 4.00
N GLY A 100 -14.54 16.77 5.20
CA GLY A 100 -14.24 17.69 6.32
C GLY A 100 -12.76 18.07 6.46
N VAL A 101 -11.88 17.62 5.57
CA VAL A 101 -10.45 17.92 5.63
C VAL A 101 -10.19 19.29 5.02
N ASP A 102 -9.40 20.11 5.73
CA ASP A 102 -8.97 21.43 5.25
C ASP A 102 -8.45 21.36 3.81
N PRO A 103 -8.88 22.24 2.90
CA PRO A 103 -8.44 22.22 1.50
C PRO A 103 -6.92 22.21 1.29
N GLN A 104 -6.13 22.77 2.21
CA GLN A 104 -4.66 22.77 2.15
C GLN A 104 -4.03 21.41 2.48
N HIS A 105 -4.82 20.49 3.04
CA HIS A 105 -4.44 19.11 3.38
C HIS A 105 -5.33 18.06 2.71
N ASN A 106 -6.27 18.48 1.87
CA ASN A 106 -7.19 17.57 1.20
C ASN A 106 -6.58 17.08 -0.12
N PRO A 107 -6.37 15.75 -0.31
CA PRO A 107 -5.84 15.24 -1.57
C PRO A 107 -6.68 15.64 -2.79
N PHE A 108 -8.00 15.76 -2.64
CA PHE A 108 -8.89 16.16 -3.74
C PHE A 108 -8.81 17.65 -4.12
N SER A 109 -8.08 18.47 -3.36
CA SER A 109 -7.70 19.80 -3.83
C SER A 109 -6.63 19.76 -4.92
N ILE A 110 -5.83 18.68 -4.97
CA ILE A 110 -4.83 18.45 -6.02
C ILE A 110 -5.50 17.91 -7.27
N PHE A 111 -6.44 16.96 -7.11
CA PHE A 111 -7.21 16.37 -8.20
C PHE A 111 -8.72 16.44 -7.93
N PRO A 112 -9.40 17.56 -8.31
CA PRO A 112 -10.81 17.82 -8.02
C PRO A 112 -11.82 16.92 -8.75
N GLU A 113 -11.42 16.21 -9.80
CA GLU A 113 -12.26 15.22 -10.48
C GLU A 113 -12.05 13.81 -9.91
N GLY A 114 -10.96 13.62 -9.14
CA GLY A 114 -10.64 12.38 -8.46
C GLY A 114 -11.78 11.89 -7.56
N LYS A 115 -12.01 10.57 -7.56
CA LYS A 115 -13.05 9.90 -6.78
C LYS A 115 -12.49 9.02 -5.67
N THR A 116 -11.31 8.46 -5.87
CA THR A 116 -10.69 7.52 -4.93
C THR A 116 -9.25 7.89 -4.60
N VAL A 117 -8.89 7.80 -3.32
CA VAL A 117 -7.50 7.69 -2.85
C VAL A 117 -7.15 6.21 -2.71
N ILE A 118 -6.06 5.77 -3.36
CA ILE A 118 -5.44 4.46 -3.21
C ILE A 118 -4.18 4.64 -2.37
N MET A 119 -4.18 4.11 -1.14
CA MET A 119 -3.01 4.10 -0.27
C MET A 119 -2.15 2.86 -0.54
N LEU A 120 -0.84 3.07 -0.73
CA LEU A 120 0.16 2.02 -0.94
C LEU A 120 1.11 2.02 0.25
N GLY A 121 1.13 0.93 1.01
CA GLY A 121 2.03 0.75 2.14
C GLY A 121 3.09 -0.31 1.88
N LYS A 122 4.35 0.01 2.20
CA LYS A 122 5.45 -0.94 2.18
C LYS A 122 6.05 -1.07 3.58
N ARG A 123 6.32 -2.31 3.99
CA ARG A 123 6.78 -2.62 5.34
C ARG A 123 8.21 -2.13 5.55
N VAL A 124 8.49 -1.55 6.71
CA VAL A 124 9.84 -1.40 7.22
C VAL A 124 10.28 -2.79 7.72
N CYS A 125 11.23 -3.39 7.01
CA CYS A 125 11.79 -4.69 7.39
C CYS A 125 12.37 -4.62 8.80
N ARG A 126 11.86 -5.46 9.71
CA ARG A 126 12.31 -5.53 11.12
C ARG A 126 13.82 -5.66 11.28
N GLY A 127 14.48 -6.36 10.34
CA GLY A 127 15.93 -6.53 10.31
C GLY A 127 16.71 -5.22 10.20
N THR A 128 16.17 -4.20 9.53
CA THR A 128 16.83 -2.90 9.39
C THR A 128 17.00 -2.17 10.72
N LEU A 129 16.14 -2.47 11.70
CA LEU A 129 16.21 -1.90 13.04
C LEU A 129 17.26 -2.57 13.92
N ARG A 130 17.91 -3.65 13.48
CA ARG A 130 18.82 -4.45 14.32
C ARG A 130 20.08 -3.70 14.71
N GLY A 131 20.74 -3.04 13.76
CA GLY A 131 21.92 -2.24 14.05
C GLY A 131 21.61 -1.10 15.02
N VAL A 132 20.43 -0.50 14.91
CA VAL A 132 19.96 0.53 15.86
C VAL A 132 19.59 -0.09 17.20
N GLU A 133 18.99 -1.29 17.23
CA GLU A 133 18.71 -2.01 18.49
C GLU A 133 19.97 -2.33 19.27
N GLU A 134 21.06 -2.67 18.59
CA GLU A 134 22.35 -3.00 19.19
C GLU A 134 23.29 -1.79 19.36
N GLY A 135 22.94 -0.64 18.76
CA GLY A 135 23.76 0.59 18.83
C GLY A 135 25.02 0.55 17.98
N THR A 136 25.06 -0.32 16.96
CA THR A 136 26.25 -0.63 16.16
C THR A 136 26.17 -0.16 14.71
N ASN A 137 24.96 -0.07 14.13
CA ASN A 137 24.75 0.41 12.76
C ASN A 137 23.41 1.13 12.63
N PHE A 138 23.44 2.42 12.28
CA PHE A 138 22.24 3.23 12.07
C PHE A 138 21.95 3.48 10.58
N GLY A 139 22.98 3.34 9.73
CA GLY A 139 22.91 3.63 8.30
C GLY A 139 21.98 2.68 7.55
N ASP A 140 21.95 1.40 7.92
CA ASP A 140 21.15 0.39 7.20
C ASP A 140 19.66 0.66 7.35
N TYR A 141 19.21 1.07 8.55
CA TYR A 141 17.86 1.58 8.73
C TYR A 141 17.61 2.82 7.86
N ARG A 142 18.54 3.78 7.83
CA ARG A 142 18.38 5.00 7.05
C ARG A 142 18.25 4.70 5.55
N MET A 143 18.93 3.70 5.03
CA MET A 143 18.83 3.30 3.63
C MET A 143 17.59 2.42 3.38
N PHE A 144 17.52 1.22 3.97
CA PHE A 144 16.50 0.22 3.65
C PHE A 144 15.16 0.38 4.41
N GLY A 145 15.14 1.16 5.49
CA GLY A 145 13.94 1.41 6.29
C GLY A 145 13.41 2.86 6.19
N CYS A 146 14.13 3.72 5.49
CA CYS A 146 13.79 5.13 5.30
C CYS A 146 13.94 5.56 3.84
N ASN A 147 15.13 6.00 3.42
CA ASN A 147 15.35 6.65 2.14
C ASN A 147 14.99 5.76 0.94
N TRP A 148 15.67 4.62 0.73
CA TRP A 148 15.38 3.77 -0.44
C TRP A 148 14.00 3.14 -0.38
N LEU A 149 13.50 2.85 0.82
CA LEU A 149 12.17 2.28 0.97
C LEU A 149 11.09 3.23 0.42
N GLU A 150 11.21 4.52 0.71
CA GLU A 150 10.24 5.55 0.33
C GLU A 150 10.55 6.12 -1.06
N ASP A 151 11.78 6.58 -1.28
CA ASP A 151 12.20 7.32 -2.47
C ASP A 151 12.37 6.46 -3.72
N GLU A 152 12.66 5.16 -3.54
CA GLU A 152 12.96 4.27 -4.66
C GLU A 152 11.90 3.19 -4.78
N PHE A 153 11.76 2.34 -3.76
CA PHE A 153 10.93 1.14 -3.86
C PHE A 153 9.44 1.46 -3.88
N LEU A 154 9.00 2.34 -2.98
CA LEU A 154 7.59 2.72 -2.89
C LEU A 154 7.22 3.77 -3.93
N ALA A 155 8.12 4.71 -4.25
CA ALA A 155 7.95 5.64 -5.35
C ALA A 155 7.79 4.94 -6.70
N LEU A 156 8.64 3.95 -7.02
CA LEU A 156 8.54 3.18 -8.26
C LEU A 156 7.23 2.38 -8.32
N ALA A 157 6.81 1.77 -7.20
CA ALA A 157 5.55 1.06 -7.12
C ALA A 157 4.34 1.99 -7.34
N CYS A 158 4.37 3.19 -6.77
CA CYS A 158 3.35 4.22 -6.96
C CYS A 158 3.26 4.67 -8.42
N TYR A 159 4.41 4.92 -9.06
CA TYR A 159 4.48 5.25 -10.49
C TYR A 159 3.95 4.11 -11.37
N ASN A 160 4.35 2.87 -11.10
CA ASN A 160 3.91 1.72 -11.88
C ASN A 160 2.40 1.47 -11.74
N LEU A 161 1.81 1.70 -10.55
CA LEU A 161 0.37 1.62 -10.38
C LEU A 161 -0.35 2.72 -11.17
N THR A 162 0.18 3.95 -11.15
CA THR A 162 -0.37 5.08 -11.92
C THR A 162 -0.49 4.71 -13.40
N ARG A 163 0.58 4.13 -13.97
CA ARG A 163 0.57 3.67 -15.37
C ARG A 163 -0.48 2.60 -15.65
N VAL A 164 -0.68 1.66 -14.71
CA VAL A 164 -1.71 0.62 -14.87
C VAL A 164 -3.11 1.23 -14.90
N LEU A 165 -3.37 2.28 -14.11
CA LEU A 165 -4.66 2.99 -14.15
C LEU A 165 -4.84 3.75 -15.47
N GLU A 166 -3.79 4.44 -15.93
CA GLU A 166 -3.81 5.21 -17.19
C GLU A 166 -3.92 4.33 -18.44
N ASP A 167 -3.28 3.16 -18.44
CA ASP A 167 -3.39 2.17 -19.52
C ASP A 167 -4.84 1.63 -19.65
N GLU A 168 -5.61 1.65 -18.56
CA GLU A 168 -7.04 1.31 -18.52
C GLU A 168 -7.97 2.53 -18.73
N GLY A 169 -7.40 3.70 -19.00
CA GLY A 169 -8.14 4.92 -19.35
C GLY A 169 -8.60 5.77 -18.16
N TRP A 170 -8.06 5.56 -16.97
CA TRP A 170 -8.32 6.38 -15.78
C TRP A 170 -7.20 7.38 -15.54
N GLU A 171 -7.53 8.62 -15.23
CA GLU A 171 -6.53 9.60 -14.82
C GLU A 171 -6.09 9.31 -13.38
N ALA A 172 -4.79 9.38 -13.13
CA ALA A 172 -4.19 9.06 -11.84
C ALA A 172 -3.08 10.04 -11.48
N CYS A 173 -3.14 10.58 -10.27
CA CYS A 173 -2.16 11.51 -9.72
C CYS A 173 -1.37 10.81 -8.60
N PRO A 174 -0.11 10.41 -8.83
CA PRO A 174 0.75 9.86 -7.79
C PRO A 174 1.23 10.98 -6.87
N LEU A 175 1.12 10.75 -5.56
CA LEU A 175 1.55 11.69 -4.54
C LEU A 175 2.68 11.12 -3.68
N PHE A 176 3.67 11.98 -3.48
CA PHE A 176 4.80 11.76 -2.59
C PHE A 176 4.47 12.29 -1.18
N PRO A 177 4.92 11.65 -0.09
CA PRO A 177 4.58 11.99 1.29
C PRO A 177 5.28 13.25 1.82
N ASN A 178 5.12 14.38 1.13
CA ASN A 178 5.57 15.68 1.60
C ASN A 178 4.84 16.07 2.89
N ASP A 179 5.58 16.59 3.87
CA ASP A 179 5.06 16.83 5.21
C ASP A 179 3.99 17.94 5.24
N PRO A 180 2.82 17.73 5.87
CA PRO A 180 1.76 18.74 5.98
C PRO A 180 2.15 19.97 6.80
N ALA A 181 3.24 19.92 7.60
CA ALA A 181 3.76 21.09 8.30
C ALA A 181 4.49 22.08 7.38
N ASN A 182 4.73 21.73 6.11
CA ASN A 182 5.25 22.67 5.13
C ASN A 182 4.26 23.82 4.89
N ALA A 183 4.76 25.05 4.93
CA ALA A 183 3.97 26.21 4.55
C ALA A 183 3.60 26.13 3.06
N PRO A 184 2.39 26.56 2.67
CA PRO A 184 2.03 26.71 1.27
C PRO A 184 3.01 27.64 0.56
N GLN A 185 3.31 27.36 -0.71
CA GLN A 185 4.34 28.09 -1.45
C GLN A 185 3.72 28.88 -2.59
N GLY A 186 3.12 30.01 -2.26
CA GLY A 186 2.56 30.94 -3.24
C GLY A 186 1.24 31.55 -2.79
N VAL A 187 0.60 32.24 -3.74
CA VAL A 187 -0.73 32.84 -3.56
C VAL A 187 -1.79 31.98 -4.23
N PRO A 188 -3.00 31.86 -3.67
CA PRO A 188 -4.12 31.22 -4.35
C PRO A 188 -4.32 31.79 -5.75
N VAL A 189 -4.54 30.90 -6.72
CA VAL A 189 -4.72 31.27 -8.13
C VAL A 189 -6.14 31.76 -8.45
N ALA A 190 -7.08 31.57 -7.53
CA ALA A 190 -8.46 32.06 -7.61
C ALA A 190 -9.07 32.11 -6.20
N ASP A 191 -10.12 32.93 -6.04
CA ASP A 191 -10.86 33.05 -4.79
C ASP A 191 -11.43 31.69 -4.33
N GLY A 192 -11.30 31.39 -3.04
CA GLY A 192 -11.78 30.15 -2.44
C GLY A 192 -10.94 28.90 -2.73
N ARG A 193 -9.82 29.01 -3.46
CA ARG A 193 -8.88 27.89 -3.67
C ARG A 193 -7.74 27.91 -2.63
N PRO A 194 -7.17 26.75 -2.28
CA PRO A 194 -5.97 26.70 -1.45
C PRO A 194 -4.78 27.34 -2.17
N ALA A 195 -3.75 27.70 -1.41
CA ALA A 195 -2.50 28.17 -1.96
C ALA A 195 -1.75 27.00 -2.64
N PRO A 196 -0.87 27.27 -3.63
CA PRO A 196 -0.08 26.24 -4.29
C PRO A 196 0.70 25.37 -3.31
N ASN A 197 0.89 24.10 -3.69
CA ASN A 197 1.42 23.01 -2.88
C ASN A 197 0.52 22.64 -1.69
N VAL A 198 -0.50 21.84 -2.02
CA VAL A 198 -1.32 21.12 -1.04
C VAL A 198 -0.52 19.92 -0.53
N TYR A 199 -0.50 19.73 0.79
CA TYR A 199 0.26 18.67 1.45
C TYR A 199 -0.69 17.78 2.26
N PRO A 200 -1.19 16.68 1.68
CA PRO A 200 -2.09 15.78 2.39
C PRO A 200 -1.42 15.10 3.59
N ASP A 201 -2.19 14.86 4.65
CA ASP A 201 -1.73 14.05 5.78
C ASP A 201 -1.86 12.56 5.43
N PHE A 202 -0.73 11.89 5.25
CA PHE A 202 -0.67 10.48 4.88
C PHE A 202 -1.08 9.54 6.02
N ASP A 203 -0.91 9.94 7.29
CA ASP A 203 -1.39 9.16 8.43
C ASP A 203 -2.93 9.24 8.49
N TYR A 204 -3.51 10.42 8.22
CA TYR A 204 -4.96 10.55 8.05
C TYR A 204 -5.46 9.67 6.91
N ALA A 205 -4.83 9.77 5.73
CA ALA A 205 -5.24 9.00 4.56
C ALA A 205 -5.13 7.48 4.80
N ALA A 206 -4.11 7.01 5.51
CA ALA A 206 -3.96 5.60 5.87
C ALA A 206 -5.11 5.10 6.76
N VAL A 207 -5.55 5.89 7.75
CA VAL A 207 -6.73 5.56 8.58
C VAL A 207 -8.01 5.63 7.74
N ALA A 208 -8.16 6.68 6.93
CA ALA A 208 -9.31 6.84 6.03
C ALA A 208 -9.40 5.71 4.99
N CYS A 209 -8.29 5.11 4.58
CA CYS A 209 -8.23 3.91 3.74
C CYS A 209 -8.37 2.58 4.52
N GLY A 210 -8.71 2.63 5.81
CA GLY A 210 -9.00 1.44 6.61
C GLY A 210 -7.78 0.58 6.96
N LEU A 211 -6.56 1.11 6.86
CA LEU A 211 -5.34 0.31 7.01
C LEU A 211 -4.93 0.06 8.48
N GLY A 212 -5.52 0.77 9.44
CA GLY A 212 -5.09 0.72 10.83
C GLY A 212 -5.55 1.92 11.65
N GLU A 213 -4.72 2.31 12.61
CA GLU A 213 -5.01 3.40 13.56
C GLU A 213 -3.77 4.22 13.90
N ILE A 214 -3.95 5.41 14.46
CA ILE A 214 -2.86 6.18 15.07
C ILE A 214 -2.74 5.75 16.53
N GLY A 215 -1.61 5.16 16.89
CA GLY A 215 -1.36 4.68 18.24
C GLY A 215 -1.04 5.81 19.22
N PHE A 216 -0.99 5.46 20.51
CA PHE A 216 -0.75 6.40 21.61
C PHE A 216 0.48 7.31 21.43
N SER A 217 1.55 6.81 20.80
CA SER A 217 2.77 7.59 20.54
C SER A 217 2.67 8.57 19.36
N GLY A 218 1.52 8.63 18.68
CA GLY A 218 1.28 9.43 17.49
C GLY A 218 1.88 8.84 16.20
N LEU A 219 2.22 7.55 16.19
CA LEU A 219 2.62 6.82 14.98
C LEU A 219 1.45 5.99 14.47
N PHE A 220 1.24 5.98 13.15
CA PHE A 220 0.30 5.05 12.52
C PHE A 220 0.71 3.59 12.78
N MET A 221 -0.26 2.72 13.04
CA MET A 221 -0.11 1.30 13.34
C MET A 221 -1.05 0.44 12.49
N SER A 222 -0.49 -0.44 11.67
CA SER A 222 -1.21 -1.47 10.93
C SER A 222 -1.33 -2.77 11.76
N PRO A 223 -2.42 -3.55 11.62
CA PRO A 223 -2.53 -4.87 12.27
C PRO A 223 -1.42 -5.84 11.85
N GLN A 224 -0.91 -5.70 10.63
CA GLN A 224 0.09 -6.58 10.07
C GLN A 224 1.47 -6.27 10.65
N PHE A 225 1.86 -5.00 10.76
CA PHE A 225 3.26 -4.61 11.01
C PHE A 225 3.47 -3.68 12.20
N GLY A 226 2.42 -3.31 12.94
CA GLY A 226 2.50 -2.29 13.97
C GLY A 226 2.87 -0.97 13.30
N SER A 227 3.86 -0.24 13.82
CA SER A 227 4.28 1.03 13.21
C SER A 227 5.17 0.90 11.97
N ARG A 228 5.58 -0.32 11.59
CA ARG A 228 6.69 -0.55 10.66
C ARG A 228 6.24 -0.51 9.19
N GLN A 229 5.82 0.65 8.72
CA GLN A 229 5.47 0.88 7.32
C GLN A 229 5.70 2.34 6.90
N ARG A 230 5.75 2.55 5.59
CA ARG A 230 5.70 3.87 4.93
C ARG A 230 4.65 3.86 3.83
N PHE A 231 4.22 5.05 3.42
CA PHE A 231 3.08 5.21 2.52
C PHE A 231 3.37 6.14 1.35
N HIS A 232 2.88 5.75 0.19
CA HIS A 232 2.58 6.63 -0.94
C HIS A 232 1.08 6.55 -1.23
N MET A 233 0.55 7.49 -2.02
CA MET A 233 -0.85 7.44 -2.43
C MET A 233 -1.01 7.81 -3.90
N VAL A 234 -2.07 7.29 -4.51
CA VAL A 234 -2.52 7.68 -5.85
C VAL A 234 -3.95 8.18 -5.73
N ILE A 235 -4.25 9.35 -6.29
CA ILE A 235 -5.63 9.82 -6.45
C ILE A 235 -6.06 9.46 -7.87
N THR A 236 -7.24 8.89 -8.06
CA THR A 236 -7.76 8.57 -9.40
C THR A 236 -9.22 8.94 -9.52
N ASP A 237 -9.66 9.26 -10.74
CA ASP A 237 -11.06 9.42 -11.11
C ASP A 237 -11.81 8.08 -11.24
N ALA A 238 -11.10 6.95 -11.15
CA ALA A 238 -11.70 5.63 -10.99
C ALA A 238 -12.48 5.52 -9.66
N GLU A 239 -13.70 4.99 -9.74
CA GLU A 239 -14.60 4.83 -8.59
C GLU A 239 -14.46 3.44 -7.98
N LEU A 240 -13.52 3.28 -7.06
CA LEU A 240 -13.21 2.00 -6.42
C LEU A 240 -13.95 1.89 -5.07
N PRO A 241 -14.41 0.67 -4.70
CA PRO A 241 -15.08 0.46 -3.43
C PRO A 241 -14.13 0.75 -2.27
N ALA A 242 -14.57 1.60 -1.33
CA ALA A 242 -13.76 1.97 -0.19
C ALA A 242 -13.52 0.77 0.75
N THR A 243 -12.30 0.63 1.24
CA THR A 243 -11.95 -0.37 2.25
C THR A 243 -12.69 -0.06 3.55
N PRO A 244 -13.30 -1.04 4.25
CA PRO A 244 -13.92 -0.79 5.55
C PRO A 244 -12.95 -0.13 6.54
N ILE A 245 -13.46 0.78 7.38
CA ILE A 245 -12.64 1.37 8.45
C ILE A 245 -12.21 0.26 9.41
N PHE A 246 -10.93 0.28 9.81
CA PHE A 246 -10.42 -0.71 10.75
C PHE A 246 -11.01 -0.48 12.15
N GLU A 247 -11.88 -1.37 12.59
CA GLU A 247 -12.58 -1.26 13.88
C GLU A 247 -11.72 -1.71 15.07
N GLY A 248 -10.69 -2.50 14.84
CA GLY A 248 -9.85 -3.03 15.91
C GLY A 248 -8.87 -2.02 16.52
N HIS A 249 -8.06 -2.52 17.46
CA HIS A 249 -6.96 -1.78 18.08
C HIS A 249 -5.66 -2.57 18.00
N VAL A 250 -4.61 -1.91 17.52
CA VAL A 250 -3.23 -2.42 17.48
C VAL A 250 -2.46 -1.90 18.68
N CYS A 251 -2.64 -0.64 19.04
CA CYS A 251 -2.03 -0.05 20.22
C CYS A 251 -2.67 -0.64 21.49
N THR A 252 -1.86 -1.26 22.34
CA THR A 252 -2.35 -1.90 23.58
C THR A 252 -2.52 -0.94 24.76
N GLY A 253 -2.34 0.37 24.55
CA GLY A 253 -2.42 1.38 25.62
C GLY A 253 -1.37 1.22 26.73
N CYS A 254 -0.33 0.41 26.52
CA CYS A 254 0.60 0.01 27.59
C CYS A 254 1.53 1.12 28.11
N GLY A 255 1.60 2.29 27.45
CA GLY A 255 2.46 3.40 27.86
C GLY A 255 3.98 3.16 27.77
N LYS A 256 4.42 1.98 27.33
CA LYS A 256 5.87 1.60 27.29
C LYS A 256 6.70 2.53 26.40
N CYS A 257 6.12 3.12 25.34
CA CYS A 257 6.79 4.10 24.50
C CYS A 257 7.16 5.39 25.26
N ALA A 258 6.24 5.90 26.08
CA ALA A 258 6.47 7.05 26.93
C ALA A 258 7.47 6.73 28.04
N ALA A 259 7.30 5.58 28.71
CA ALA A 259 8.22 5.12 29.75
C ALA A 259 9.67 4.96 29.25
N ALA A 260 9.85 4.50 28.00
CA ALA A 260 11.16 4.30 27.39
C ALA A 260 11.80 5.59 26.84
N CYS A 261 11.09 6.71 26.75
CA CYS A 261 11.63 7.94 26.18
C CYS A 261 12.53 8.68 27.21
N PRO A 262 13.85 8.78 26.99
CA PRO A 262 14.74 9.44 27.96
C PRO A 262 14.52 10.95 28.03
N PHE A 263 13.96 11.55 26.97
CA PHE A 263 13.69 12.98 26.92
C PHE A 263 12.32 13.37 27.48
N GLY A 264 11.50 12.39 27.90
CA GLY A 264 10.13 12.67 28.33
C GLY A 264 9.26 13.28 27.22
N ALA A 265 9.61 13.05 25.96
CA ALA A 265 8.99 13.71 24.82
C ALA A 265 7.59 13.19 24.49
N ILE A 266 7.17 12.06 25.04
CA ILE A 266 5.80 11.55 24.91
C ILE A 266 5.21 11.68 26.31
N ASP A 267 4.30 12.62 26.51
CA ASP A 267 3.74 12.89 27.83
C ASP A 267 2.45 12.09 28.04
N PRO A 268 2.45 11.08 28.93
CA PRO A 268 1.26 10.27 29.15
C PRO A 268 0.18 11.00 29.98
N ALA A 269 0.49 12.14 30.60
CA ALA A 269 -0.46 12.92 31.38
C ALA A 269 -1.35 13.82 30.50
N TYR A 270 -0.89 14.18 29.31
CA TYR A 270 -1.63 15.00 28.37
C TYR A 270 -1.97 14.19 27.13
N THR A 271 -3.25 13.87 26.97
CA THR A 271 -3.75 13.13 25.81
C THR A 271 -4.84 13.92 25.12
N LYS A 272 -5.02 13.65 23.83
CA LYS A 272 -6.14 14.13 23.03
C LYS A 272 -6.82 12.96 22.33
N GLU A 273 -8.13 13.06 22.19
CA GLU A 273 -8.89 12.20 21.28
C GLU A 273 -8.84 12.82 19.89
N ILE A 274 -8.46 12.02 18.89
CA ILE A 274 -8.60 12.36 17.49
C ILE A 274 -9.64 11.43 16.87
N GLU A 275 -10.41 11.94 15.90
CA GLU A 275 -11.43 11.18 15.20
C GLU A 275 -11.20 11.26 13.69
N ILE A 276 -11.11 10.12 13.03
CA ILE A 276 -10.97 10.02 11.57
C ILE A 276 -11.99 9.02 11.07
N CYS A 277 -12.92 9.48 10.21
CA CYS A 277 -13.98 8.64 9.64
C CYS A 277 -14.76 7.84 10.72
N GLY A 278 -15.09 8.47 11.84
CA GLY A 278 -15.79 7.86 12.98
C GLY A 278 -14.91 7.01 13.91
N LYS A 279 -13.64 6.75 13.57
CA LYS A 279 -12.70 6.04 14.44
C LYS A 279 -12.05 7.01 15.42
N LYS A 280 -12.37 6.85 16.69
CA LYS A 280 -11.76 7.59 17.81
C LYS A 280 -10.46 6.92 18.27
N MET A 281 -9.41 7.71 18.46
CA MET A 281 -8.09 7.24 18.87
C MET A 281 -7.50 8.20 19.92
N THR A 282 -6.97 7.66 21.00
CA THR A 282 -6.29 8.45 22.04
C THR A 282 -4.81 8.56 21.73
N VAL A 283 -4.32 9.78 21.62
CA VAL A 283 -2.92 10.08 21.31
C VAL A 283 -2.33 10.98 22.40
N ALA A 284 -1.12 10.65 22.85
CA ALA A 284 -0.37 11.48 23.78
C ALA A 284 0.10 12.77 23.11
N ASP A 285 0.30 13.82 23.89
CA ASP A 285 1.04 14.98 23.44
C ASP A 285 2.52 14.61 23.26
N VAL A 286 3.09 15.04 22.14
CA VAL A 286 4.46 14.68 21.77
C VAL A 286 5.26 15.93 21.47
N ASP A 287 6.28 16.16 22.29
CA ASP A 287 7.29 17.20 22.10
C ASP A 287 8.25 16.79 20.96
N PHE A 288 7.89 17.21 19.75
CA PHE A 288 8.68 16.90 18.55
C PHE A 288 10.02 17.65 18.51
N GLU A 289 10.17 18.76 19.24
CA GLU A 289 11.46 19.46 19.38
C GLU A 289 12.44 18.63 20.21
N ALA A 290 11.98 18.08 21.34
CA ALA A 290 12.76 17.13 22.13
C ALA A 290 13.08 15.85 21.32
N CYS A 291 12.15 15.39 20.48
CA CYS A 291 12.39 14.25 19.60
C CYS A 291 13.49 14.51 18.56
N ASN A 292 13.62 15.73 18.02
CA ASN A 292 14.69 16.10 17.08
C ASN A 292 16.10 16.02 17.72
N SER A 293 16.19 16.16 19.04
CA SER A 293 17.45 16.04 19.79
C SER A 293 17.78 14.59 20.23
N CYS A 294 16.89 13.64 19.94
CA CYS A 294 17.01 12.27 20.44
C CYS A 294 18.09 11.47 19.69
N LYS A 295 19.11 11.02 20.42
CA LYS A 295 20.22 10.19 19.89
C LYS A 295 19.91 8.69 19.86
N ASN A 296 18.68 8.29 20.18
CA ASN A 296 18.30 6.88 20.36
C ASN A 296 17.68 6.24 19.11
N GLY A 297 18.02 6.75 17.93
CA GLY A 297 17.52 6.29 16.63
C GLY A 297 16.42 7.15 16.01
N ALA A 298 16.03 8.26 16.65
CA ALA A 298 15.23 9.27 15.97
C ALA A 298 16.13 10.06 15.00
N CYS A 299 15.56 10.61 13.93
CA CYS A 299 16.28 11.54 13.08
C CYS A 299 15.37 12.68 12.60
N PRO A 300 15.92 13.87 12.31
CA PRO A 300 15.15 14.96 11.76
C PRO A 300 14.45 14.53 10.47
N ASN A 301 13.28 15.11 10.24
CA ASN A 301 12.52 14.89 9.02
C ASN A 301 13.38 15.29 7.81
N ARG A 302 13.46 14.38 6.84
CA ARG A 302 14.34 14.54 5.67
C ARG A 302 13.73 15.42 4.59
N LEU A 303 12.39 15.53 4.57
CA LEU A 303 11.62 16.25 3.54
C LEU A 303 11.34 17.69 3.94
N SER A 304 11.15 17.94 5.25
CA SER A 304 10.83 19.26 5.77
C SER A 304 11.52 19.52 7.09
N ARG A 305 12.08 20.72 7.28
CA ARG A 305 12.56 21.15 8.60
C ARG A 305 11.44 21.40 9.60
N ALA A 306 10.24 21.74 9.13
CA ALA A 306 9.06 21.94 9.96
C ALA A 306 8.33 20.63 10.28
N GLY A 307 8.68 19.55 9.56
CA GLY A 307 8.05 18.25 9.68
C GLY A 307 8.40 17.50 10.97
N LYS A 308 7.56 16.52 11.30
CA LYS A 308 7.77 15.66 12.49
C LYS A 308 9.01 14.79 12.30
N PRO A 309 9.89 14.65 13.30
CA PRO A 309 11.06 13.77 13.19
C PRO A 309 10.65 12.33 12.93
N ASP A 310 11.46 11.62 12.16
CA ASP A 310 11.31 10.19 11.98
C ASP A 310 11.70 9.48 13.26
N ARG A 311 10.74 8.75 13.84
CA ARG A 311 10.90 7.98 15.08
C ARG A 311 10.84 6.48 14.85
N MET A 312 10.81 5.97 13.61
CA MET A 312 10.59 4.55 13.37
C MET A 312 11.72 3.67 13.93
N ALA A 313 12.95 4.18 13.98
CA ALA A 313 14.08 3.51 14.65
C ALA A 313 14.38 4.03 16.07
N ALA A 314 13.62 5.01 16.56
CA ALA A 314 13.81 5.54 17.90
C ALA A 314 13.50 4.49 18.97
N LEU A 315 14.18 4.58 20.12
CA LEU A 315 13.99 3.67 21.25
C LEU A 315 12.52 3.52 21.69
N CYS A 316 11.75 4.62 21.72
CA CYS A 316 10.33 4.57 22.06
C CYS A 316 9.56 3.67 21.09
N ASN A 317 9.86 3.73 19.78
CA ASN A 317 9.22 2.90 18.78
C ASN A 317 9.76 1.47 18.74
N ARG A 318 11.08 1.27 18.88
CA ARG A 318 11.67 -0.08 19.04
C ARG A 318 11.07 -0.82 20.23
N THR A 319 10.71 -0.08 21.28
CA THR A 319 9.97 -0.61 22.44
C THR A 319 8.52 -0.95 22.11
N CYS A 320 7.82 -0.13 21.30
CA CYS A 320 6.52 -0.51 20.74
C CYS A 320 6.62 -1.81 19.92
N VAL A 321 7.59 -1.92 19.00
CA VAL A 321 7.79 -3.11 18.18
C VAL A 321 7.97 -4.36 19.06
N ALA A 322 8.85 -4.29 20.08
CA ALA A 322 9.03 -5.39 21.01
C ALA A 322 7.74 -5.75 21.77
N SER A 323 7.02 -4.74 22.29
CA SER A 323 5.82 -4.98 23.10
C SER A 323 4.63 -5.48 22.29
N LEU A 324 4.49 -5.05 21.04
CA LEU A 324 3.41 -5.53 20.15
C LEU A 324 3.66 -6.97 19.71
N GLU A 325 4.92 -7.34 19.46
CA GLU A 325 5.31 -8.73 19.20
C GLU A 325 5.07 -9.63 20.42
N GLU A 326 5.48 -9.19 21.61
CA GLU A 326 5.28 -9.91 22.87
C GLU A 326 3.78 -10.11 23.19
N ALA A 327 2.96 -9.09 22.92
CA ALA A 327 1.50 -9.18 23.09
C ALA A 327 0.82 -10.08 22.04
N GLY A 328 1.53 -10.49 20.98
CA GLY A 328 0.98 -11.37 19.94
C GLY A 328 -0.13 -10.74 19.08
N VAL A 329 -0.24 -9.40 19.08
CA VAL A 329 -1.31 -8.67 18.38
C VAL A 329 -1.03 -8.42 16.90
N LEU A 330 0.21 -8.65 16.44
CA LEU A 330 0.62 -8.43 15.06
C LEU A 330 0.38 -9.67 14.19
N GLY A 331 -0.11 -9.45 12.97
CA GLY A 331 -0.27 -10.51 11.97
C GLY A 331 1.07 -11.09 11.51
N ASN A 332 2.13 -10.28 11.44
CA ASN A 332 3.46 -10.75 11.09
C ASN A 332 4.24 -11.24 12.33
N LYS A 333 4.60 -12.53 12.35
CA LYS A 333 5.29 -13.16 13.49
C LYS A 333 6.74 -13.50 13.16
N PHE A 334 7.57 -13.63 14.19
CA PHE A 334 8.96 -14.05 14.08
C PHE A 334 9.26 -15.11 15.13
N GLU A 335 10.07 -16.11 14.75
CA GLU A 335 10.55 -17.15 15.67
C GLU A 335 11.35 -16.59 16.84
N ASN A 336 12.10 -15.52 16.60
CA ASN A 336 12.97 -14.90 17.58
C ASN A 336 12.39 -13.56 18.03
N ALA A 337 12.40 -13.31 19.35
CA ALA A 337 12.04 -12.03 19.95
C ALA A 337 12.84 -10.85 19.37
N PHE A 338 12.23 -9.65 19.36
CA PHE A 338 12.91 -8.47 18.86
C PHE A 338 13.97 -8.04 19.86
N ARG A 339 13.56 -7.74 21.08
CA ARG A 339 14.49 -7.39 22.14
C ARG A 339 15.03 -8.66 22.80
N LYS A 340 16.36 -8.83 22.79
CA LYS A 340 17.04 -9.98 23.43
C LYS A 340 17.81 -9.61 24.70
N ARG A 341 18.00 -8.31 24.96
CA ARG A 341 18.74 -7.76 26.10
C ARG A 341 18.24 -6.35 26.41
N GLU A 342 18.72 -5.76 27.50
CA GLU A 342 18.39 -4.38 27.85
C GLU A 342 18.76 -3.42 26.72
N ALA A 343 17.85 -2.50 26.39
CA ALA A 343 18.08 -1.53 25.33
C ALA A 343 19.06 -0.46 25.83
N TRP A 344 20.04 -0.12 25.00
CA TRP A 344 20.92 1.02 25.26
C TRP A 344 20.13 2.33 25.19
N VAL A 345 20.58 3.32 25.96
CA VAL A 345 19.93 4.63 26.08
C VAL A 345 20.97 5.74 26.20
N ILE A 346 20.78 6.82 25.45
CA ILE A 346 21.55 8.07 25.52
C ILE A 346 20.59 9.22 25.79
N GLY A 347 20.84 9.98 26.85
CA GLY A 347 20.03 11.12 27.23
C GLY A 347 19.87 11.23 28.75
N PRO A 348 19.21 12.28 29.24
CA PRO A 348 18.99 12.43 30.67
C PRO A 348 18.16 11.24 31.19
N LYS A 349 18.63 10.54 32.22
CA LYS A 349 17.75 9.65 32.99
C LYS A 349 16.77 10.56 33.72
N LYS A 350 15.48 10.54 33.32
CA LYS A 350 14.33 11.22 33.92
C LYS A 350 14.71 12.16 35.09
N ILE A 351 15.01 13.43 34.79
CA ILE A 351 14.79 14.48 35.78
C ILE A 351 13.30 14.74 35.67
N GLY A 352 12.53 14.31 36.66
CA GLY A 352 11.11 14.65 36.74
C GLY A 352 10.98 16.16 36.57
N ARG A 353 10.27 16.60 35.52
CA ARG A 353 9.90 18.01 35.37
C ARG A 353 9.13 18.36 36.65
N ARG A 354 9.69 19.30 37.43
CA ARG A 354 9.06 19.85 38.64
C ARG A 354 7.79 20.59 38.28
#